data_AF-A0A3M1U5X7-F1
#
_entry.id   AF-A0A3M1U5X7-F1
#
_cell.length_a   1.000
_cell.length_b   1.000
_cell.length_c   1.000
_cell.angle_alpha   90.00
_cell.angle_beta   90.00
_cell.angle_gamma   90.00
#
_symmetry.space_group_name_H-M   'P 1'
#
loop_
_entity.id
_entity.type
_entity.pdbx_description
1 polymer ?
#
loop_
_entity_poly.entity_id
_entity_poly.type
_entity_poly.pdbx_seq_one_letter_code
_entity_poly.pdbx_strand_id
1 'polypeptide(L)'
;MTKSAGAKKTAAKTKARATAAKQPSRNGRGRPPKLVKAFGEEKSLSNWVRDKRCKVTLATLRARLRAGMKPEDAITSPPYQAPGNRNCILVTAFGETKNIRRWAQDRRCKVSYYTLVQRIRTGMDPELAIKSPPVQGFYNKVLFGQKARESSPSYTPHWVMRESRENLPPRPPAKRGRGVVLQRQKAEAEAKAKKARAKKSAKRKK
;
A
#
# COMPACT_ATOMS: atom_id res chain seq x y z
N MET A 1 -36.56 81.73 -6.37
CA MET A 1 -36.00 80.92 -7.48
C MET A 1 -35.94 79.46 -7.03
N THR A 2 -36.10 78.55 -7.97
CA THR A 2 -36.67 77.20 -7.84
C THR A 2 -35.73 76.11 -7.32
N LYS A 3 -36.32 75.19 -6.54
CA LYS A 3 -36.15 73.72 -6.46
C LYS A 3 -34.85 73.13 -7.05
N SER A 4 -34.17 72.24 -6.31
CA SER A 4 -34.06 70.84 -6.77
C SER A 4 -33.58 69.89 -5.68
N ALA A 5 -34.36 68.81 -5.54
CA ALA A 5 -34.09 67.62 -4.76
C ALA A 5 -33.14 66.68 -5.52
N GLY A 6 -32.35 65.88 -4.80
CA GLY A 6 -31.42 64.93 -5.40
C GLY A 6 -31.17 63.71 -4.51
N ALA A 7 -32.23 63.01 -4.14
CA ALA A 7 -32.14 61.69 -3.51
C ALA A 7 -31.53 60.69 -4.49
N LYS A 8 -30.36 60.12 -4.16
CA LYS A 8 -29.84 58.92 -4.83
C LYS A 8 -29.81 57.76 -3.84
N LYS A 9 -30.93 57.01 -3.81
CA LYS A 9 -31.00 55.65 -3.29
C LYS A 9 -30.10 54.76 -4.16
N THR A 10 -28.99 54.28 -3.62
CA THR A 10 -28.27 53.15 -4.23
C THR A 10 -28.68 51.88 -3.50
N ALA A 11 -29.48 51.07 -4.19
CA ALA A 11 -29.92 49.78 -3.71
C ALA A 11 -28.71 48.86 -3.51
N ALA A 12 -28.46 48.47 -2.27
CA ALA A 12 -27.54 47.40 -1.92
C ALA A 12 -28.08 46.09 -2.50
N LYS A 13 -27.55 45.70 -3.67
CA LYS A 13 -27.80 44.43 -4.32
C LYS A 13 -27.13 43.32 -3.51
N THR A 14 -27.85 42.74 -2.56
CA THR A 14 -27.50 41.49 -1.88
C THR A 14 -27.43 40.39 -2.94
N LYS A 15 -26.23 40.14 -3.46
CA LYS A 15 -25.94 38.90 -4.18
C LYS A 15 -26.03 37.77 -3.15
N ALA A 16 -27.16 37.08 -3.13
CA ALA A 16 -27.26 35.73 -2.58
C ALA A 16 -26.14 34.90 -3.23
N ARG A 17 -25.06 34.69 -2.48
CA ARG A 17 -23.98 33.80 -2.85
C ARG A 17 -24.55 32.40 -2.73
N ALA A 18 -25.15 31.92 -3.82
CA ALA A 18 -25.57 30.54 -3.97
C ALA A 18 -24.45 29.64 -3.43
N THR A 19 -24.80 28.85 -2.43
CA THR A 19 -24.03 27.70 -1.98
C THR A 19 -23.94 26.76 -3.17
N ALA A 20 -22.94 26.99 -4.02
CA ALA A 20 -22.61 26.12 -5.12
C ALA A 20 -22.27 24.76 -4.50
N ALA A 21 -23.23 23.83 -4.59
CA ALA A 21 -23.03 22.43 -4.34
C ALA A 21 -21.85 22.00 -5.23
N LYS A 22 -20.67 21.94 -4.60
CA LYS A 22 -19.41 21.64 -5.24
C LYS A 22 -19.53 20.24 -5.83
N GLN A 23 -19.74 20.18 -7.15
CA GLN A 23 -19.96 18.92 -7.84
C GLN A 23 -18.83 17.93 -7.51
N PRO A 24 -19.15 16.64 -7.29
CA PRO A 24 -18.15 15.64 -7.00
C PRO A 24 -17.15 15.58 -8.17
N SER A 25 -15.86 15.65 -7.84
CA SER A 25 -14.81 15.65 -8.86
C SER A 25 -14.96 14.41 -9.74
N ARG A 26 -15.00 14.62 -11.05
CA ARG A 26 -15.04 13.58 -12.09
C ARG A 26 -13.72 12.80 -12.10
N ASN A 27 -13.45 12.02 -11.06
CA ASN A 27 -12.35 11.06 -11.06
C ASN A 27 -12.78 9.84 -11.88
N GLY A 28 -12.76 9.99 -13.21
CA GLY A 28 -12.57 9.01 -14.29
C GLY A 28 -13.28 7.65 -14.31
N ARG A 29 -13.97 7.18 -13.27
CA ARG A 29 -14.53 5.80 -13.24
C ARG A 29 -15.93 5.69 -12.63
N GLY A 30 -16.69 6.79 -12.56
CA GLY A 30 -18.09 6.80 -12.12
C GLY A 30 -18.37 6.31 -10.68
N ARG A 31 -17.34 5.86 -9.94
CA ARG A 31 -17.53 5.33 -8.59
C ARG A 31 -17.72 6.48 -7.62
N PRO A 32 -18.83 6.52 -6.85
CA PRO A 32 -19.04 7.56 -5.86
C PRO A 32 -17.90 7.55 -4.84
N PRO A 33 -17.44 8.72 -4.36
CA PRO A 33 -16.39 8.80 -3.36
C PRO A 33 -16.86 8.15 -2.06
N LYS A 34 -16.01 7.29 -1.48
CA LYS A 34 -16.31 6.67 -0.18
C LYS A 34 -16.34 7.76 0.91
N LEU A 35 -17.50 7.97 1.50
CA LEU A 35 -17.70 8.85 2.66
C LEU A 35 -17.27 8.14 3.93
N VAL A 36 -16.66 8.88 4.85
CA VAL A 36 -16.20 8.40 6.15
C VAL A 36 -16.77 9.33 7.22
N LYS A 37 -17.50 8.72 8.17
CA LYS A 37 -18.05 9.43 9.34
C LYS A 37 -16.98 9.52 10.43
N ALA A 38 -16.69 10.73 10.91
CA ALA A 38 -15.79 10.97 12.05
C ALA A 38 -16.15 12.32 12.68
N PHE A 39 -16.02 12.45 14.01
CA PHE A 39 -16.32 13.70 14.73
C PHE A 39 -17.74 14.24 14.47
N GLY A 40 -18.71 13.35 14.26
CA GLY A 40 -20.10 13.74 13.94
C GLY A 40 -20.32 14.26 12.52
N GLU A 41 -19.29 14.32 11.67
CA GLU A 41 -19.38 14.79 10.30
C GLU A 41 -19.12 13.68 9.28
N GLU A 42 -19.73 13.79 8.09
CA GLU A 42 -19.51 12.87 6.97
C GLU A 42 -18.80 13.59 5.83
N LYS A 43 -17.51 13.27 5.62
CA LYS A 43 -16.71 13.86 4.56
C LYS A 43 -16.03 12.77 3.72
N SER A 44 -15.71 13.11 2.48
CA SER A 44 -14.84 12.28 1.64
C SER A 44 -13.42 12.27 2.21
N LEU A 45 -12.65 11.20 1.95
CA LEU A 45 -11.25 11.10 2.38
C LEU A 45 -10.40 12.29 1.92
N SER A 46 -10.61 12.78 0.69
CA SER A 46 -9.89 13.94 0.16
C SER A 46 -10.23 15.23 0.91
N ASN A 47 -11.48 15.38 1.38
CA ASN A 47 -11.88 16.53 2.19
C ASN A 47 -11.30 16.43 3.60
N TRP A 48 -11.29 15.23 4.21
CA TRP A 48 -10.64 15.02 5.50
C TRP A 48 -9.15 15.39 5.48
N VAL A 49 -8.41 15.06 4.42
CA VAL A 49 -6.98 15.40 4.30
C VAL A 49 -6.73 16.91 4.15
N ARG A 50 -7.73 17.67 3.67
CA ARG A 50 -7.66 19.14 3.59
C ARG A 50 -8.06 19.81 4.91
N ASP A 51 -8.63 19.06 5.85
CA ASP A 51 -9.01 19.55 7.16
C ASP A 51 -7.77 19.79 8.01
N LYS A 52 -7.73 20.92 8.73
CA LYS A 52 -6.61 21.28 9.61
C LYS A 52 -6.39 20.26 10.73
N ARG A 53 -7.43 19.50 11.10
CA ARG A 53 -7.35 18.44 12.11
C ARG A 53 -6.58 17.21 11.62
N CYS A 54 -6.52 16.99 10.31
CA CYS A 54 -5.88 15.81 9.73
C CYS A 54 -4.37 16.05 9.57
N LYS A 55 -3.58 15.37 10.39
CA LYS A 55 -2.10 15.44 10.33
C LYS A 55 -1.49 14.43 9.34
N VAL A 56 -2.31 13.68 8.61
CA VAL A 56 -1.87 12.56 7.78
C VAL A 56 -2.20 12.71 6.31
N THR A 57 -1.37 12.08 5.47
CA THR A 57 -1.59 12.04 4.02
C THR A 57 -2.75 11.13 3.64
N LEU A 58 -3.35 11.35 2.46
CA LEU A 58 -4.45 10.52 1.93
C LEU A 58 -4.08 9.03 1.84
N ALA A 59 -2.84 8.72 1.47
CA ALA A 59 -2.35 7.35 1.39
C ALA A 59 -2.33 6.68 2.76
N THR A 60 -1.86 7.39 3.78
CA THR A 60 -1.80 6.92 5.17
C THR A 60 -3.20 6.70 5.72
N LEU A 61 -4.12 7.65 5.53
CA LEU A 61 -5.51 7.52 5.96
C LEU A 61 -6.20 6.30 5.32
N ARG A 62 -5.99 6.09 4.00
CA ARG A 62 -6.49 4.88 3.30
C ARG A 62 -5.89 3.58 3.83
N ALA A 63 -4.63 3.57 4.23
CA ALA A 63 -3.97 2.39 4.78
C ALA A 63 -4.55 2.05 6.17
N ARG A 64 -4.71 3.06 7.04
CA ARG A 64 -5.29 2.91 8.38
C ARG A 64 -6.72 2.37 8.36
N LEU A 65 -7.57 2.94 7.50
CA LEU A 65 -8.95 2.47 7.35
C LEU A 65 -9.04 1.05 6.76
N ARG A 66 -8.11 0.66 5.89
CA ARG A 66 -8.01 -0.73 5.40
C ARG A 66 -7.54 -1.70 6.48
N ALA A 67 -6.70 -1.22 7.40
CA ALA A 67 -6.29 -1.97 8.58
C ALA A 67 -7.39 -2.05 9.67
N GLY A 68 -8.57 -1.45 9.44
CA GLY A 68 -9.69 -1.49 10.38
C GLY A 68 -9.60 -0.49 11.53
N MET A 69 -8.68 0.48 11.46
CA MET A 69 -8.59 1.53 12.47
C MET A 69 -9.84 2.43 12.46
N LYS A 70 -10.28 2.86 13.64
CA LYS A 70 -11.40 3.82 13.79
C LYS A 70 -11.07 5.13 13.05
N PRO A 71 -12.07 5.77 12.42
CA PRO A 71 -11.81 6.92 11.55
C PRO A 71 -11.33 8.16 12.33
N GLU A 72 -11.81 8.39 13.56
CA GLU A 72 -11.36 9.47 14.44
C GLU A 72 -9.88 9.33 14.81
N ASP A 73 -9.50 8.11 15.24
CA ASP A 73 -8.11 7.77 15.56
C ASP A 73 -7.23 7.85 14.31
N ALA A 74 -7.74 7.41 13.16
CA ALA A 74 -6.99 7.42 11.91
C ALA A 74 -6.66 8.83 11.40
N ILE A 75 -7.48 9.82 11.72
CA ILE A 75 -7.28 11.24 11.37
C ILE A 75 -6.34 11.93 12.38
N THR A 76 -6.54 11.67 13.67
CA THR A 76 -5.85 12.37 14.77
C THR A 76 -4.45 11.82 15.04
N SER A 77 -4.28 10.50 14.91
CA SER A 77 -3.02 9.85 15.23
C SER A 77 -1.92 10.42 14.34
N PRO A 78 -0.79 10.91 14.91
CA PRO A 78 0.32 11.37 14.09
C PRO A 78 0.76 10.23 13.16
N PRO A 79 1.26 10.53 11.95
CA PRO A 79 1.84 9.49 11.12
C PRO A 79 2.89 8.76 11.94
N TYR A 80 2.86 7.42 11.93
CA TYR A 80 3.94 6.66 12.56
C TYR A 80 5.20 7.07 11.81
N GLN A 81 6.00 7.93 12.45
CA GLN A 81 7.36 8.18 11.99
C GLN A 81 8.01 6.83 12.22
N ALA A 82 8.06 6.00 11.17
CA ALA A 82 8.82 4.77 11.25
C ALA A 82 10.21 5.20 11.75
N PRO A 83 10.64 4.75 12.95
CA PRO A 83 11.96 5.07 13.44
C PRO A 83 12.91 4.48 12.41
N GLY A 84 13.60 5.37 11.69
CA GLY A 84 14.30 5.01 10.48
C GLY A 84 13.38 5.00 9.25
N ASN A 85 13.53 6.03 8.43
CA ASN A 85 13.47 5.86 6.99
C ASN A 85 14.10 4.48 6.67
N ARG A 86 13.41 3.59 5.96
CA ARG A 86 13.96 2.24 5.61
C ARG A 86 15.30 2.32 4.86
N ASN A 87 15.68 3.54 4.46
CA ASN A 87 16.93 3.95 3.84
C ASN A 87 17.96 4.54 4.84
N CYS A 88 17.77 4.38 6.14
CA CYS A 88 18.70 4.76 7.21
C CYS A 88 19.20 3.53 7.95
N ILE A 89 19.59 2.50 7.21
CA ILE A 89 20.33 1.38 7.78
C ILE A 89 21.74 1.90 8.04
N LEU A 90 22.15 1.93 9.31
CA LEU A 90 23.52 2.23 9.70
C LEU A 90 24.35 0.97 9.54
N VAL A 91 25.50 1.12 8.90
CA VAL A 91 26.41 0.04 8.58
C VAL A 91 27.79 0.45 9.02
N THR A 92 28.40 -0.39 9.85
CA THR A 92 29.78 -0.25 10.29
C THR A 92 30.69 -1.01 9.35
N ALA A 93 31.63 -0.30 8.71
CA ALA A 93 32.62 -0.85 7.79
C ALA A 93 33.87 0.02 7.82
N PHE A 94 35.07 -0.56 7.72
CA PHE A 94 36.34 0.16 7.78
C PHE A 94 36.51 1.00 9.06
N GLY A 95 35.94 0.53 10.18
CA GLY A 95 35.95 1.25 11.46
C GLY A 95 35.01 2.46 11.53
N GLU A 96 34.26 2.79 10.47
CA GLU A 96 33.32 3.91 10.45
C GLU A 96 31.88 3.42 10.40
N THR A 97 30.95 4.09 11.11
CA THR A 97 29.52 3.79 11.05
C THR A 97 28.79 4.88 10.27
N LYS A 98 28.34 4.54 9.06
CA LYS A 98 27.61 5.47 8.19
C LYS A 98 26.30 4.84 7.70
N ASN A 99 25.39 5.68 7.25
CA ASN A 99 24.20 5.23 6.53
C ASN A 99 24.60 4.63 5.17
N ILE A 100 23.95 3.55 4.72
CA ILE A 100 24.10 2.98 3.37
C ILE A 100 24.10 4.05 2.28
N ARG A 101 23.24 5.07 2.36
CA ARG A 101 23.22 6.15 1.35
C ARG A 101 24.54 6.94 1.30
N ARG A 102 25.16 7.16 2.46
CA ARG A 102 26.48 7.80 2.56
C ARG A 102 27.58 6.86 2.07
N TRP A 103 27.51 5.58 2.40
CA TRP A 103 28.43 4.58 1.86
C TRP A 103 28.37 4.49 0.33
N ALA A 104 27.18 4.51 -0.26
CA ALA A 104 27.01 4.46 -1.71
C ALA A 104 27.52 5.73 -2.44
N GLN A 105 27.68 6.85 -1.74
CA GLN A 105 28.29 8.08 -2.26
C GLN A 105 29.80 8.14 -2.01
N ASP A 106 30.34 7.24 -1.19
CA ASP A 106 31.75 7.19 -0.87
C ASP A 106 32.55 6.73 -2.09
N ARG A 107 33.71 7.35 -2.34
CA ARG A 107 34.60 7.01 -3.46
C ARG A 107 35.09 5.57 -3.40
N ARG A 108 35.14 4.97 -2.20
CA ARG A 108 35.54 3.57 -2.00
C ARG A 108 34.47 2.58 -2.48
N CYS A 109 33.21 3.00 -2.55
CA CYS A 109 32.10 2.14 -2.95
C CYS A 109 31.97 2.08 -4.47
N LYS A 110 32.28 0.92 -5.05
CA LYS A 110 32.15 0.68 -6.50
C LYS A 110 30.74 0.27 -6.92
N VAL A 111 29.78 0.28 -5.99
CA VAL A 111 28.48 -0.37 -6.12
C VAL A 111 27.35 0.63 -5.90
N SER A 112 26.24 0.45 -6.63
CA SER A 112 25.06 1.30 -6.46
C SER A 112 24.42 1.13 -5.07
N TYR A 113 23.71 2.16 -4.61
CA TYR A 113 22.93 2.13 -3.37
C TYR A 113 22.04 0.88 -3.27
N TYR A 114 21.30 0.56 -4.33
CA TYR A 114 20.37 -0.57 -4.34
C TYR A 114 21.09 -1.91 -4.20
N THR A 115 22.22 -2.08 -4.90
CA THR A 115 23.01 -3.32 -4.81
C THR A 115 23.60 -3.49 -3.41
N LEU A 116 24.09 -2.41 -2.80
CA LEU A 116 24.61 -2.43 -1.44
C LEU A 116 23.52 -2.81 -0.42
N VAL A 117 22.31 -2.22 -0.54
CA VAL A 117 21.15 -2.61 0.30
C VAL A 117 20.83 -4.09 0.15
N GLN A 118 20.82 -4.62 -1.07
CA GLN A 118 20.52 -6.03 -1.31
C GLN A 118 21.58 -6.93 -0.67
N ARG A 119 22.86 -6.63 -0.84
CA ARG A 119 23.97 -7.40 -0.25
C ARG A 119 23.88 -7.47 1.28
N ILE A 120 23.61 -6.33 1.93
CA ILE A 120 23.46 -6.29 3.38
C ILE A 120 22.22 -7.07 3.83
N ARG A 121 21.10 -6.99 3.08
CA ARG A 121 19.88 -7.76 3.37
C ARG A 121 20.07 -9.27 3.20
N THR A 122 20.93 -9.68 2.28
CA THR A 122 21.33 -11.09 2.12
C THR A 122 22.32 -11.55 3.20
N GLY A 123 22.73 -10.67 4.12
CA GLY A 123 23.67 -11.00 5.20
C GLY A 123 25.14 -10.99 4.76
N MET A 124 25.48 -10.36 3.63
CA MET A 124 26.87 -10.20 3.21
C MET A 124 27.59 -9.22 4.14
N ASP A 125 28.85 -9.52 4.46
CA ASP A 125 29.72 -8.63 5.22
C ASP A 125 29.80 -7.23 4.56
N PRO A 126 29.65 -6.14 5.33
CA PRO A 126 29.56 -4.80 4.77
C PRO A 126 30.86 -4.33 4.10
N GLU A 127 32.04 -4.74 4.56
CA GLU A 127 33.30 -4.35 3.92
C GLU A 127 33.47 -5.04 2.57
N LEU A 128 33.14 -6.34 2.51
CA LEU A 128 33.11 -7.10 1.26
C LEU A 128 32.05 -6.52 0.31
N ALA A 129 30.86 -6.20 0.83
CA ALA A 129 29.78 -5.66 0.03
C ALA A 129 30.12 -4.32 -0.65
N ILE A 130 30.98 -3.49 -0.03
CA ILE A 130 31.46 -2.21 -0.59
C ILE A 130 32.59 -2.43 -1.61
N LYS A 131 33.53 -3.34 -1.33
CA LYS A 131 34.70 -3.60 -2.19
C LYS A 131 34.36 -4.36 -3.46
N SER A 132 33.46 -5.34 -3.39
CA SER A 132 33.15 -6.21 -4.52
C SER A 132 32.49 -5.41 -5.65
N PRO A 133 33.01 -5.45 -6.89
CA PRO A 133 32.34 -4.79 -8.01
C PRO A 133 30.94 -5.40 -8.25
N PRO A 134 30.03 -4.67 -8.90
CA PRO A 134 28.77 -5.26 -9.33
C PRO A 134 29.07 -6.42 -10.28
N VAL A 135 28.46 -7.59 -10.05
CA VAL A 135 28.57 -8.71 -10.99
C VAL A 135 27.90 -8.27 -12.29
N GLN A 136 28.70 -8.06 -13.34
CA GLN A 136 28.30 -7.42 -14.60
C GLN A 136 27.17 -8.16 -15.36
N GLY A 137 26.74 -9.34 -14.87
CA GLY A 137 25.82 -10.23 -15.58
C GLY A 137 24.33 -10.18 -15.19
N PHE A 138 23.93 -9.56 -14.08
CA PHE A 138 22.53 -9.72 -13.60
C PHE A 138 21.56 -8.59 -13.99
N TYR A 139 22.05 -7.36 -14.21
CA TYR A 139 21.17 -6.21 -14.48
C TYR A 139 20.84 -5.99 -15.95
N ASN A 140 21.58 -6.58 -16.89
CA ASN A 140 21.27 -6.46 -18.32
C ASN A 140 20.14 -7.38 -18.80
N LYS A 141 19.69 -8.36 -17.99
CA LYS A 141 18.63 -9.29 -18.42
C LYS A 141 17.21 -8.81 -18.09
N VAL A 142 17.05 -7.82 -17.21
CA VAL A 142 15.72 -7.42 -16.69
C VAL A 142 15.33 -5.98 -17.08
N LEU A 143 16.28 -5.11 -17.42
CA LEU A 143 15.99 -3.70 -17.75
C LEU A 143 16.13 -3.34 -19.23
N PHE A 144 16.88 -4.13 -20.01
CA PHE A 144 16.86 -4.03 -21.45
C PHE A 144 16.28 -5.33 -22.01
N GLY A 145 14.98 -5.30 -22.31
CA GLY A 145 14.34 -6.26 -23.20
C GLY A 145 14.88 -6.15 -24.63
N GLN A 146 16.19 -6.23 -24.80
CA GLN A 146 16.82 -6.44 -26.09
C GLN A 146 16.92 -7.94 -26.31
N LYS A 147 16.16 -8.37 -27.31
CA LYS A 147 16.30 -9.65 -27.99
C LYS A 147 17.79 -9.98 -28.19
N ALA A 148 18.32 -10.89 -27.38
CA ALA A 148 19.29 -11.85 -27.91
C ALA A 148 18.47 -12.85 -28.75
N ARG A 149 18.07 -12.43 -29.95
CA ARG A 149 17.90 -13.36 -31.06
C ARG A 149 19.32 -13.77 -31.46
N GLU A 150 19.48 -15.06 -31.72
CA GLU A 150 20.66 -15.68 -32.33
C GLU A 150 21.87 -15.89 -31.42
N SER A 151 21.82 -16.98 -30.63
CA SER A 151 22.80 -18.07 -30.75
C SER A 151 22.57 -19.08 -29.61
N SER A 152 21.57 -19.95 -29.80
CA SER A 152 21.46 -21.21 -29.09
C SER A 152 20.84 -22.19 -30.08
N PRO A 153 21.62 -23.13 -30.66
CA PRO A 153 21.15 -24.08 -31.68
C PRO A 153 20.11 -25.12 -31.21
N SER A 154 19.39 -24.90 -30.11
CA SER A 154 18.45 -25.90 -29.58
C SER A 154 17.12 -25.35 -29.07
N TYR A 155 16.82 -24.06 -29.24
CA TYR A 155 15.49 -23.54 -28.89
C TYR A 155 14.54 -23.65 -30.09
N THR A 156 13.88 -24.80 -30.21
CA THR A 156 12.71 -24.97 -31.06
C THR A 156 11.62 -23.96 -30.62
N PRO A 157 11.09 -23.12 -31.52
CA PRO A 157 10.09 -22.12 -31.16
C PRO A 157 8.82 -22.78 -30.60
N HIS A 158 8.37 -22.31 -29.43
CA HIS A 158 7.16 -22.82 -28.73
C HIS A 158 5.86 -22.70 -29.56
N TRP A 159 5.86 -22.04 -30.74
CA TRP A 159 4.72 -22.07 -31.66
C TRP A 159 4.64 -23.36 -32.49
N VAL A 160 5.75 -24.08 -32.69
CA VAL A 160 5.75 -25.46 -33.25
C VAL A 160 5.22 -26.48 -32.23
N MET A 161 5.19 -26.15 -30.94
CA MET A 161 4.48 -26.94 -29.91
C MET A 161 3.01 -26.55 -29.71
N ARG A 162 2.48 -25.57 -30.46
CA ARG A 162 1.07 -25.16 -30.33
C ARG A 162 0.10 -26.11 -31.04
N GLU A 163 0.58 -26.93 -31.97
CA GLU A 163 -0.23 -27.92 -32.68
C GLU A 163 -0.35 -29.26 -31.91
N SER A 164 0.53 -29.52 -30.94
CA SER A 164 0.42 -30.70 -30.06
C SER A 164 -0.41 -30.45 -28.79
N ARG A 165 -1.00 -29.26 -28.61
CA ARG A 165 -1.82 -28.93 -27.42
C ARG A 165 -3.29 -29.29 -27.54
N GLU A 166 -3.77 -29.71 -28.71
CA GLU A 166 -5.17 -30.14 -28.89
C GLU A 166 -5.45 -31.54 -28.35
N ASN A 167 -4.43 -32.31 -27.93
CA ASN A 167 -4.58 -33.66 -27.38
C ASN A 167 -4.17 -33.78 -25.89
N LEU A 168 -4.17 -32.69 -25.13
CA LEU A 168 -4.00 -32.76 -23.67
C LEU A 168 -5.35 -33.06 -23.00
N PRO A 169 -5.45 -34.08 -22.13
CA PRO A 169 -6.67 -34.35 -21.39
C PRO A 169 -7.06 -33.12 -20.55
N PRO A 170 -8.36 -32.88 -20.35
CA PRO A 170 -8.84 -31.72 -19.59
C PRO A 170 -8.17 -31.68 -18.22
N ARG A 171 -7.64 -30.51 -17.86
CA ARG A 171 -7.04 -30.32 -16.53
C ARG A 171 -8.06 -30.71 -15.46
N PRO A 172 -7.72 -31.58 -14.50
CA PRO A 172 -8.63 -31.90 -13.42
C PRO A 172 -8.99 -30.61 -12.68
N PRO A 173 -10.26 -30.45 -12.25
CA PRO A 173 -10.70 -29.25 -11.56
C PRO A 173 -9.80 -29.02 -10.36
N ALA A 174 -9.23 -27.82 -10.25
CA ALA A 174 -8.40 -27.42 -9.14
C ALA A 174 -9.16 -27.68 -7.84
N LYS A 175 -8.75 -28.73 -7.10
CA LYS A 175 -9.31 -29.05 -5.79
C LYS A 175 -9.07 -27.83 -4.91
N ARG A 176 -10.11 -27.05 -4.66
CA ARG A 176 -10.11 -25.90 -3.74
C ARG A 176 -9.89 -26.43 -2.32
N GLY A 177 -8.66 -26.77 -1.97
CA GLY A 177 -8.24 -27.26 -0.66
C GLY A 177 -8.25 -26.21 0.45
N ARG A 178 -9.16 -25.22 0.41
CA ARG A 178 -9.32 -24.19 1.46
C ARG A 178 -10.63 -24.30 2.25
N GLY A 179 -11.51 -25.26 1.92
CA GLY A 179 -12.78 -25.45 2.64
C GLY A 179 -12.71 -26.38 3.87
N VAL A 180 -11.79 -27.35 3.89
CA VAL A 180 -11.81 -28.45 4.87
C VAL A 180 -11.26 -28.03 6.25
N VAL A 181 -10.27 -27.13 6.27
CA VAL A 181 -9.68 -26.62 7.54
C VAL A 181 -10.70 -25.82 8.35
N LEU A 182 -11.55 -25.03 7.69
CA LEU A 182 -12.54 -24.19 8.37
C LEU A 182 -13.69 -25.01 8.98
N GLN A 183 -14.11 -26.10 8.31
CA GLN A 183 -15.17 -26.97 8.82
C GLN A 183 -14.72 -27.77 10.06
N ARG A 184 -13.46 -28.22 10.10
CA ARG A 184 -12.89 -28.92 11.26
C ARG A 184 -12.79 -28.01 12.50
N GLN A 185 -12.35 -26.77 12.31
CA GLN A 185 -12.27 -25.79 13.40
C GLN A 185 -13.66 -25.45 13.97
N LYS A 186 -14.69 -25.37 13.12
CA LYS A 186 -16.07 -25.11 13.56
C LYS A 186 -16.65 -26.28 14.37
N ALA A 187 -16.42 -27.53 13.93
CA ALA A 187 -16.88 -28.71 14.65
C ALA A 187 -16.21 -28.86 16.04
N GLU A 188 -14.92 -28.57 16.16
CA GLU A 188 -14.20 -28.61 17.43
C GLU A 188 -14.68 -27.54 18.43
N ALA A 189 -15.05 -26.35 17.93
CA ALA A 189 -15.62 -25.28 18.76
C ALA A 189 -17.02 -25.66 19.31
N GLU A 190 -17.89 -26.24 18.49
CA GLU A 190 -19.22 -26.69 18.92
C GLU A 190 -19.15 -27.84 19.94
N ALA A 191 -18.20 -28.78 19.76
CA ALA A 191 -17.97 -29.87 20.71
C ALA A 191 -17.51 -29.35 22.09
N LYS A 192 -16.59 -28.35 22.11
CA LYS A 192 -16.19 -27.68 23.35
C LYS A 192 -17.35 -26.95 24.03
N ALA A 193 -18.19 -26.27 23.26
CA ALA A 193 -19.36 -25.58 23.80
C ALA A 193 -20.39 -26.54 24.43
N LYS A 194 -20.65 -27.70 23.80
CA LYS A 194 -21.54 -28.74 24.35
C LYS A 194 -21.00 -29.31 25.66
N LYS A 195 -19.70 -29.64 25.73
CA LYS A 195 -19.07 -30.13 26.97
C LYS A 195 -19.15 -29.09 28.10
N ALA A 196 -18.97 -27.80 27.80
CA ALA A 196 -19.09 -26.74 28.79
C ALA A 196 -20.54 -26.59 29.32
N ARG A 197 -21.55 -26.70 28.44
CA ARG A 197 -22.97 -26.68 28.84
C ARG A 197 -23.34 -27.86 29.74
N ALA A 198 -22.87 -29.07 29.41
CA ALA A 198 -23.11 -30.27 30.22
C ALA A 198 -22.46 -30.19 31.62
N LYS A 199 -21.25 -29.64 31.71
CA LYS A 199 -20.60 -29.40 33.01
C LYS A 199 -21.36 -28.37 33.86
N LYS A 200 -21.87 -27.29 33.24
CA LYS A 200 -22.69 -26.29 33.94
C LYS A 200 -24.03 -26.85 34.42
N SER A 201 -24.70 -27.71 33.64
CA SER A 201 -25.95 -28.34 34.08
C SER A 201 -25.74 -29.35 35.20
N ALA A 202 -24.65 -30.12 35.17
CA ALA A 202 -24.31 -31.05 36.26
C ALA A 202 -24.00 -30.33 37.58
N LYS A 203 -23.30 -29.18 37.53
CA LYS A 203 -23.01 -28.37 38.72
C LYS A 203 -24.25 -27.71 39.33
N ARG A 204 -25.31 -27.53 38.56
CA ARG A 204 -26.56 -26.88 39.02
C ARG A 204 -27.58 -27.86 39.64
N LYS A 205 -27.30 -29.17 39.57
CA LYS A 205 -28.11 -30.25 40.16
C LYS A 205 -27.50 -30.81 41.46
N LYS A 206 -26.34 -30.32 41.86
CA LYS A 206 -25.76 -30.52 43.20
C LYS A 206 -25.97 -29.24 43.99
#